data_AF-A0A967T233-F1
#
_entry.id   AF-A0A967T233-F1
#
_cell.length_a   1.000
_cell.length_b   1.000
_cell.length_c   1.000
_cell.angle_alpha   90.00
_cell.angle_beta   90.00
_cell.angle_gamma   90.00
#
_symmetry.space_group_name_H-M   'P 1'
#
loop_
_entity.id
_entity.type
_entity.pdbx_description
1 polymer ?
#
loop_
_entity_poly.entity_id
_entity_poly.type
_entity_poly.pdbx_seq_one_letter_code
_entity_poly.pdbx_strand_id
1 'polypeptide(L)'
;MKNRDQSVELLQTFIENKNLRHHCHMVAAAMEAYARKLDKFHEEIEAWWTAGLLHDLDWEKFPEEHPKKAVEDILPEEGYPETVINAIEAHAPSRTGREPETEIERYLFA
;
A
#
# COMPACT_ATOMS: atom_id res chain seq x y z
N MET A 1 11.12 0.03 8.92
CA MET A 1 10.44 -0.04 7.61
C MET A 1 11.47 0.24 6.53
N LYS A 2 11.38 -0.44 5.38
CA LYS A 2 12.18 -0.10 4.20
C LYS A 2 12.00 1.37 3.82
N ASN A 3 13.02 1.98 3.23
CA ASN A 3 12.92 3.36 2.75
C ASN A 3 12.14 3.45 1.43
N ARG A 4 11.82 4.67 0.98
CA ARG A 4 11.04 4.88 -0.25
C ARG A 4 11.66 4.21 -1.47
N ASP A 5 12.98 4.32 -1.65
CA ASP A 5 13.67 3.75 -2.81
C ASP A 5 13.53 2.23 -2.86
N GLN A 6 13.65 1.56 -1.71
CA GLN A 6 13.45 0.12 -1.57
C GLN A 6 12.01 -0.30 -1.87
N SER A 7 11.02 0.50 -1.45
CA SER A 7 9.61 0.25 -1.79
C SER A 7 9.34 0.44 -3.29
N VAL A 8 9.99 1.41 -3.94
CA VAL A 8 9.88 1.60 -5.39
C VAL A 8 10.53 0.44 -6.15
N GLU A 9 11.68 -0.05 -5.70
CA GLU A 9 12.34 -1.22 -6.30
C GLU A 9 11.46 -2.47 -6.18
N LEU A 10 10.83 -2.69 -5.02
CA LEU A 10 9.88 -3.78 -4.82
C LEU A 10 8.68 -3.67 -5.78
N LEU A 11 8.06 -2.49 -5.88
CA LEU A 11 6.97 -2.24 -6.83
C LEU A 11 7.37 -2.60 -8.26
N GLN A 12 8.56 -2.18 -8.68
CA GLN A 12 9.07 -2.45 -10.03
C GLN A 12 9.39 -3.93 -10.28
N THR A 13 9.63 -4.71 -9.22
CA THR A 13 9.86 -6.16 -9.31
C THR A 13 8.56 -6.92 -9.59
N PHE A 14 7.42 -6.43 -9.09
CA PHE A 14 6.13 -7.13 -9.22
C PHE A 14 5.22 -6.60 -10.32
N ILE A 15 5.34 -5.33 -10.68
CA ILE A 15 4.49 -4.68 -11.68
C ILE A 15 5.37 -4.28 -12.85
N GLU A 16 5.16 -4.77 -14.07
CA GLU A 16 5.88 -4.31 -15.28
C GLU A 16 5.09 -3.21 -16.01
N ASN A 17 3.77 -3.19 -15.84
CA ASN A 17 2.88 -2.23 -16.47
C ASN A 17 3.13 -0.81 -15.97
N LYS A 18 3.61 0.06 -16.87
CA LYS A 18 3.93 1.46 -16.55
C LYS A 18 2.73 2.28 -16.08
N ASN A 19 1.54 2.01 -16.58
CA ASN A 19 0.33 2.72 -16.17
C ASN A 19 -0.08 2.32 -14.74
N LEU A 20 0.06 1.03 -14.40
CA LEU A 20 -0.21 0.57 -13.04
C LEU A 20 0.82 1.10 -12.04
N ARG A 21 2.12 1.10 -12.40
CA ARG A 21 3.15 1.79 -11.60
C ARG A 21 2.80 3.26 -11.39
N HIS A 22 2.35 3.95 -12.44
CA HIS A 22 1.98 5.36 -12.35
C HIS A 22 0.79 5.57 -11.42
N HIS A 23 -0.24 4.73 -11.51
CA HIS A 23 -1.37 4.70 -10.57
C HIS A 23 -0.90 4.57 -9.12
N CYS A 24 -0.07 3.57 -8.82
CA CYS A 24 0.50 3.38 -7.48
C CYS A 24 1.25 4.63 -6.96
N HIS A 25 2.04 5.28 -7.82
CA HIS A 25 2.73 6.52 -7.46
C HIS A 25 1.76 7.68 -7.22
N MET A 26 0.68 7.79 -7.98
CA MET A 26 -0.36 8.81 -7.77
C MET A 26 -1.07 8.61 -6.44
N VAL A 27 -1.43 7.36 -6.10
CA VAL A 27 -2.05 7.03 -4.81
C VAL A 27 -1.08 7.30 -3.66
N ALA A 28 0.19 6.93 -3.78
CA ALA A 28 1.22 7.25 -2.78
C ALA A 28 1.33 8.76 -2.52
N ALA A 29 1.34 9.57 -3.58
CA ALA A 29 1.38 11.04 -3.47
C ALA A 29 0.11 11.61 -2.81
N ALA A 30 -1.06 11.06 -3.12
CA ALA A 30 -2.32 11.46 -2.49
C ALA A 30 -2.33 11.12 -1.00
N MET A 31 -1.91 9.90 -0.63
CA MET A 31 -1.81 9.45 0.75
C MET A 31 -0.84 10.32 1.56
N GLU A 32 0.33 10.66 1.01
CA GLU A 32 1.26 11.61 1.66
C GLU A 32 0.62 12.99 1.86
N ALA A 33 -0.09 13.51 0.85
CA ALA A 33 -0.75 14.80 0.96
C ALA A 33 -1.84 14.81 2.05
N TYR A 34 -2.62 13.73 2.17
CA TYR A 34 -3.59 13.57 3.25
C TYR A 34 -2.93 13.50 4.62
N ALA A 35 -1.88 12.67 4.78
CA ALA A 35 -1.15 12.56 6.04
C ALA A 35 -0.58 13.90 6.50
N ARG A 36 0.00 14.68 5.57
CA ARG A 36 0.49 16.04 5.85
C ARG A 36 -0.62 16.99 6.26
N LYS A 37 -1.78 16.91 5.62
CA LYS A 37 -2.94 17.76 5.94
C LYS A 37 -3.58 17.43 7.29
N LEU A 38 -3.38 16.20 7.77
CA LEU A 38 -3.83 15.72 9.08
C LEU A 38 -2.76 15.89 10.17
N ASP A 39 -1.70 16.66 9.91
CA ASP A 39 -0.60 16.93 10.85
C ASP A 39 0.05 15.67 11.44
N LYS A 40 0.16 14.61 10.63
CA LYS A 40 0.80 13.34 11.03
C LYS A 40 2.31 13.51 11.25
N PHE A 41 2.87 12.71 12.16
CA PHE A 41 4.32 12.65 12.34
C PHE A 41 5.01 12.11 11.08
N HIS A 42 6.31 12.38 10.94
CA HIS A 42 7.05 12.00 9.74
C HIS A 42 6.96 10.49 9.46
N GLU A 43 7.11 9.67 10.49
CA GLU A 43 7.05 8.21 10.39
C GLU A 43 5.67 7.71 9.94
N GLU A 44 4.60 8.38 10.38
CA GLU A 44 3.24 8.09 9.91
C GLU A 44 3.06 8.50 8.45
N ILE A 45 3.58 9.66 8.03
CA ILE A 45 3.54 10.10 6.63
C ILE A 45 4.24 9.08 5.71
N GLU A 46 5.37 8.52 6.13
CA GLU A 46 6.07 7.48 5.38
C GLU A 46 5.25 6.19 5.29
N ALA A 47 4.52 5.81 6.34
CA ALA A 47 3.61 4.67 6.31
C ALA A 47 2.44 4.89 5.35
N TRP A 48 1.83 6.09 5.34
CA TRP A 48 0.75 6.45 4.41
C TRP A 48 1.21 6.41 2.95
N TRP A 49 2.37 7.03 2.66
CA TRP A 49 2.95 7.01 1.32
C TRP A 49 3.24 5.57 0.86
N THR A 50 3.82 4.75 1.75
CA THR A 50 4.18 3.36 1.44
C THR A 50 2.95 2.49 1.20
N ALA A 51 1.90 2.63 2.01
CA ALA A 51 0.65 1.90 1.81
C ALA A 51 0.00 2.27 0.47
N GLY A 52 -0.03 3.56 0.12
CA GLY A 52 -0.50 3.99 -1.20
C GLY A 52 0.33 3.44 -2.37
N LEU A 53 1.66 3.37 -2.21
CA LEU A 53 2.54 2.84 -3.25
C LEU A 53 2.34 1.34 -3.50
N LEU A 54 2.13 0.56 -2.43
CA LEU A 54 2.18 -0.90 -2.49
C LEU A 54 0.79 -1.57 -2.45
N HIS A 55 -0.31 -0.81 -2.43
CA HIS A 55 -1.65 -1.40 -2.31
C HIS A 55 -1.99 -2.42 -3.41
N ASP A 56 -1.55 -2.16 -4.65
CA ASP A 56 -1.74 -3.02 -5.83
C ASP A 56 -0.52 -3.90 -6.14
N LEU A 57 0.40 -4.10 -5.19
CA LEU A 57 1.70 -4.75 -5.45
C LEU A 57 1.58 -6.12 -6.15
N ASP A 58 0.57 -6.91 -5.78
CA ASP A 58 0.32 -8.24 -6.32
C ASP A 58 -0.66 -8.26 -7.51
N TRP A 59 -1.28 -7.13 -7.87
CA TRP A 59 -2.38 -7.06 -8.84
C TRP A 59 -2.00 -7.63 -10.22
N GLU A 60 -0.82 -7.29 -10.74
CA GLU A 60 -0.42 -7.68 -12.10
C GLU A 60 -0.15 -9.18 -12.23
N LYS A 61 0.51 -9.78 -11.23
CA LYS A 61 0.94 -11.19 -11.25
C LYS A 61 -0.08 -12.14 -10.61
N PHE A 62 -0.87 -11.65 -9.65
CA PHE A 62 -1.79 -12.44 -8.83
C PHE A 62 -3.17 -11.76 -8.67
N PRO A 63 -3.85 -11.42 -9.79
CA PRO A 63 -5.08 -10.63 -9.74
C PRO A 63 -6.20 -11.29 -8.94
N GLU A 64 -6.34 -12.61 -8.97
CA GLU A 64 -7.38 -13.37 -8.24
C GLU A 64 -7.11 -13.46 -6.73
N GLU A 65 -5.85 -13.34 -6.33
CA GLU A 65 -5.44 -13.42 -4.92
C GLU A 65 -5.34 -12.03 -4.26
N HIS A 66 -5.34 -10.95 -5.03
CA HIS A 66 -5.19 -9.61 -4.49
C HIS A 66 -6.24 -9.21 -3.42
N PRO A 67 -5.87 -8.43 -2.39
CA PRO A 67 -4.50 -8.10 -1.99
C PRO A 67 -3.84 -9.18 -1.11
N LYS A 68 -4.45 -10.37 -0.97
CA LYS A 68 -4.00 -11.43 -0.04
C LYS A 68 -2.58 -11.86 -0.32
N LYS A 69 -2.18 -11.99 -1.59
CA LYS A 69 -0.81 -12.38 -1.93
C LYS A 69 0.20 -11.35 -1.42
N ALA A 70 -0.10 -10.07 -1.55
CA ALA A 70 0.73 -9.01 -0.99
C ALA A 70 0.77 -9.05 0.54
N VAL A 71 -0.39 -9.17 1.20
CA VAL A 71 -0.47 -9.03 2.67
C VAL A 71 -0.07 -10.28 3.46
N GLU A 72 -0.27 -11.48 2.91
CA GLU A 72 0.05 -12.75 3.59
C GLU A 72 1.48 -13.21 3.33
N ASP A 73 2.03 -12.94 2.13
CA ASP A 73 3.34 -13.46 1.72
C ASP A 73 4.38 -12.35 1.51
N ILE A 74 4.14 -11.45 0.54
CA ILE A 74 5.20 -10.57 0.02
C ILE A 74 5.64 -9.53 1.06
N LEU A 75 4.69 -8.77 1.61
CA LEU A 75 5.01 -7.65 2.51
C LEU A 75 5.56 -8.11 3.89
N PRO A 76 5.05 -9.21 4.50
CA PRO A 76 5.65 -9.78 5.70
C PRO A 76 7.10 -10.25 5.49
N GLU A 77 7.39 -10.98 4.40
CA GLU A 77 8.74 -11.45 4.09
C GLU A 77 9.73 -10.30 3.86
N GLU A 78 9.25 -9.21 3.25
CA GLU A 78 10.03 -8.00 3.01
C GLU A 78 10.15 -7.08 4.25
N GLY A 79 9.53 -7.46 5.38
CA GLY A 79 9.66 -6.78 6.67
C GLY A 79 8.90 -5.45 6.77
N TYR A 80 7.78 -5.30 6.07
CA TYR A 80 6.91 -4.14 6.20
C TYR A 80 6.12 -4.17 7.53
N PRO A 81 5.85 -3.00 8.14
CA PRO A 81 5.13 -2.94 9.41
C PRO A 81 3.64 -3.27 9.23
N GLU A 82 3.03 -3.81 10.28
CA GLU A 82 1.60 -4.15 10.31
C GLU A 82 0.69 -2.97 9.94
N THR A 83 1.04 -1.74 10.29
CA THR A 83 0.27 -0.55 9.90
C THR A 83 0.10 -0.42 8.38
N VAL A 84 1.13 -0.76 7.61
CA VAL A 84 1.07 -0.73 6.13
C VAL A 84 0.32 -1.95 5.62
N ILE A 85 0.61 -3.14 6.16
CA ILE A 85 -0.02 -4.41 5.73
C ILE A 85 -1.53 -4.36 5.98
N ASN A 86 -1.96 -3.93 7.16
CA ASN A 86 -3.37 -3.79 7.52
C ASN A 86 -4.08 -2.73 6.66
N ALA A 87 -3.41 -1.60 6.36
CA ALA A 87 -3.93 -0.60 5.45
C ALA A 87 -4.22 -1.19 4.06
N ILE A 88 -3.30 -2.00 3.55
CA ILE A 88 -3.45 -2.69 2.26
C ILE A 88 -4.51 -3.80 2.37
N GLU A 89 -4.62 -4.53 3.46
CA GLU A 89 -5.67 -5.56 3.59
C GLU A 89 -7.09 -4.96 3.57
N ALA A 90 -7.28 -3.82 4.23
CA ALA A 90 -8.58 -3.14 4.30
C ALA A 90 -8.90 -2.26 3.08
N HIS A 91 -7.98 -2.12 2.11
CA HIS A 91 -8.27 -1.27 0.95
C HIS A 91 -9.30 -1.91 0.00
N ALA A 92 -9.48 -3.23 0.05
CA ALA A 92 -10.40 -3.98 -0.80
C ALA A 92 -11.32 -4.91 0.02
N PRO A 93 -12.24 -4.38 0.86
CA PRO A 93 -13.09 -5.18 1.74
C PRO A 93 -14.00 -6.14 0.99
N SER A 94 -14.37 -5.83 -0.25
CA SER A 94 -15.12 -6.76 -1.13
C SER A 94 -14.37 -8.07 -1.40
N ARG A 95 -13.05 -8.08 -1.19
CA ARG A 95 -12.15 -9.23 -1.41
C ARG A 95 -11.63 -9.85 -0.12
N THR A 96 -11.36 -9.03 0.89
CA THR A 96 -10.77 -9.47 2.17
C THR A 96 -11.80 -9.69 3.26
N GLY A 97 -12.97 -9.03 3.17
CA GLY A 97 -13.98 -8.99 4.24
C GLY A 97 -13.57 -8.12 5.44
N ARG A 98 -12.44 -7.42 5.36
CA ARG A 98 -11.95 -6.55 6.42
C ARG A 98 -12.30 -5.09 6.11
N GLU A 99 -13.18 -4.52 6.91
CA GLU A 99 -13.58 -3.11 6.79
C GLU A 99 -12.48 -2.15 7.30
N PRO A 100 -12.34 -0.94 6.72
CA PRO A 100 -11.44 0.10 7.22
C PRO A 100 -11.81 0.64 8.61
N GLU A 101 -10.87 0.62 9.56
CA GLU A 101 -11.08 1.07 10.95
C GLU A 101 -10.24 2.30 11.31
N THR A 102 -8.99 2.35 10.86
CA THR A 102 -8.04 3.43 11.13
C THR A 102 -8.13 4.54 10.07
N GLU A 103 -7.51 5.69 10.33
CA GLU A 103 -7.49 6.78 9.34
C GLU A 103 -6.76 6.37 8.05
N ILE A 104 -5.58 5.76 8.14
CA ILE A 104 -4.82 5.31 6.96
C ILE A 104 -5.64 4.35 6.09
N GLU A 105 -6.36 3.41 6.71
CA GLU A 105 -7.23 2.45 6.01
C GLU A 105 -8.39 3.16 5.29
N ARG A 106 -9.06 4.11 5.97
CA ARG A 106 -10.20 4.84 5.38
C ARG A 106 -9.80 5.73 4.21
N TYR A 107 -8.58 6.27 4.23
CA TYR A 107 -8.07 7.10 3.13
C TYR A 107 -7.53 6.27 1.96
N LEU A 108 -7.13 5.01 2.19
CA LEU A 108 -6.65 4.11 1.14
C LEU A 108 -7.76 3.27 0.50
N PHE A 109 -8.90 3.09 1.19
CA PHE A 109 -10.06 2.32 0.73
C PHE A 109 -10.46 2.61 -0.73
N ALA A 110 -10.75 1.53 -1.47
CA ALA A 110 -11.19 1.53 -2.86
C ALA A 110 -12.40 0.61 -3.11
#